data_AF-A0A929IGZ9-F1
#
_entry.id   AF-A0A929IGZ9-F1
#
_cell.length_a   1.000
_cell.length_b   1.000
_cell.length_c   1.000
_cell.angle_alpha   90.00
_cell.angle_beta   90.00
_cell.angle_gamma   90.00
#
_symmetry.space_group_name_H-M   'P 1'
#
loop_
_entity.id
_entity.type
_entity.pdbx_description
1 polymer ?
#
loop_
_entity_poly.entity_id
_entity_poly.type
_entity_poly.pdbx_seq_one_letter_code
_entity_poly.pdbx_strand_id
1 'polypeptide(L)' 'MLHFLKQSAAGIIAASFILALPFAASAEPTKITFLHTNDLYEISAKRGQGGFAELMTLLKAERAAAQHSIT' A
#
# COMPACT_ATOMS: atom_id res chain seq x y z
N MET A 1 -43.24 -30.18 9.94
CA MET A 1 -42.27 -29.82 11.00
C MET A 1 -40.82 -29.91 10.54
N LEU A 2 -40.36 -31.04 9.97
CA LEU A 2 -38.96 -31.23 9.54
C LEU A 2 -38.48 -30.25 8.44
N HIS A 3 -39.34 -29.86 7.50
CA HIS A 3 -39.00 -28.90 6.42
C HIS A 3 -38.81 -27.46 6.94
N PHE A 4 -39.62 -27.05 7.91
CA PHE A 4 -39.54 -25.72 8.55
C PHE A 4 -38.23 -25.57 9.34
N LEU A 5 -37.82 -26.62 10.06
CA LEU A 5 -36.56 -26.65 10.80
C LEU A 5 -35.32 -26.56 9.88
N LYS A 6 -35.37 -27.21 8.71
CA LYS A 6 -34.31 -27.14 7.68
C LYS A 6 -34.20 -25.75 7.04
N GLN A 7 -35.34 -25.09 6.78
CA GLN A 7 -35.38 -23.73 6.23
C GLN A 7 -34.82 -22.71 7.23
N SER A 8 -35.16 -22.83 8.52
CA SER A 8 -34.59 -21.97 9.57
C SER A 8 -33.09 -22.19 9.74
N ALA A 9 -32.61 -23.43 9.69
CA ALA A 9 -31.18 -23.73 9.75
C ALA A 9 -30.41 -23.16 8.55
N ALA A 10 -30.97 -23.28 7.34
CA ALA A 10 -30.39 -22.69 6.13
C ALA A 10 -30.32 -21.15 6.21
N GLY A 11 -31.37 -20.51 6.76
CA GLY A 11 -31.39 -19.07 6.99
C GLY A 11 -30.31 -18.60 7.97
N ILE A 12 -30.08 -19.34 9.06
CA ILE A 12 -29.03 -19.04 10.04
C ILE A 12 -27.64 -19.16 9.43
N ILE A 13 -27.39 -20.20 8.62
CA ILE A 13 -26.10 -20.41 7.94
C ILE A 13 -25.84 -19.33 6.89
N ALA A 14 -26.86 -18.94 6.13
CA ALA A 14 -26.73 -17.85 5.17
C ALA A 14 -26.46 -16.50 5.88
N ALA A 15 -27.16 -16.22 6.98
CA ALA A 15 -26.95 -15.02 7.77
C ALA A 15 -25.54 -14.98 8.40
N SER A 16 -25.03 -16.10 8.91
CA SER A 16 -23.67 -16.15 9.47
C SER A 16 -22.59 -15.95 8.41
N PHE A 17 -22.79 -16.45 7.19
CA PHE A 17 -21.91 -16.17 6.06
C PHE A 17 -21.89 -14.69 5.69
N ILE A 18 -23.05 -14.04 5.62
CA ILE A 18 -23.16 -12.61 5.28
C ILE A 18 -22.48 -11.74 6.35
N LEU A 19 -22.64 -12.08 7.63
CA LEU A 19 -22.03 -11.34 8.74
C LEU A 19 -20.51 -11.53 8.82
N ALA A 20 -19.94 -12.57 8.19
CA ALA A 20 -18.49 -12.83 8.17
C ALA A 20 -17.76 -12.07 7.03
N LEU A 21 -18.48 -11.60 6.00
CA LEU A 21 -17.90 -10.87 4.87
C LEU A 21 -17.12 -9.59 5.23
N PRO A 22 -17.55 -8.72 6.16
CA PRO A 22 -16.84 -7.47 6.44
C PRO A 22 -15.45 -7.68 7.06
N PHE A 23 -15.17 -8.84 7.66
CA PHE A 23 -13.84 -9.16 8.20
C PHE A 23 -12.81 -9.49 7.11
N ALA A 24 -13.26 -9.92 5.92
CA ALA A 24 -12.38 -10.20 4.78
C ALA A 24 -11.89 -8.94 4.05
N ALA A 25 -12.48 -7.77 4.35
CA ALA A 25 -12.17 -6.50 3.70
C ALA A 25 -11.33 -5.56 4.58
N SER A 26 -10.65 -6.09 5.59
CA SER A 26 -9.68 -5.33 6.38
C SER A 26 -8.39 -5.16 5.57
N ALA A 27 -8.20 -3.98 4.98
CA ALA A 27 -6.93 -3.61 4.35
C ALA A 27 -6.03 -2.95 5.40
N GLU A 28 -4.82 -3.48 5.56
CA GLU A 28 -3.82 -2.86 6.44
C GLU A 28 -3.37 -1.51 5.85
N PRO A 29 -3.44 -0.41 6.62
CA PRO A 29 -2.90 0.87 6.20
C PRO A 29 -1.43 0.72 5.81
N THR A 30 -1.10 1.08 4.57
CA THR A 30 0.27 0.98 4.04
C THR A 30 0.79 2.36 3.69
N LYS A 31 1.99 2.71 4.20
CA LYS A 31 2.69 3.94 3.82
C LYS A 31 3.51 3.71 2.54
N ILE A 32 3.26 4.52 1.52
CA ILE A 32 4.06 4.55 0.29
C ILE A 32 4.82 5.88 0.25
N THR A 33 6.13 5.81 0.01
CA THR A 33 6.99 6.99 -0.15
C THR A 33 7.30 7.21 -1.63
N PHE A 34 6.89 8.35 -2.18
CA PHE A 34 7.25 8.76 -3.54
C PHE A 34 8.50 9.63 -3.51
N LEU A 35 9.56 9.17 -4.19
CA LEU A 35 10.81 9.91 -4.37
C LEU A 35 10.80 10.51 -5.77
N HIS A 36 10.46 11.78 -5.89
CA HIS A 36 10.24 12.40 -7.18
C HIS A 36 11.30 13.46 -7.49
N THR A 37 11.90 13.39 -8.67
CA THR A 37 12.66 14.49 -9.28
C THR A 37 12.00 14.88 -10.58
N ASN A 38 12.03 16.17 -10.89
CA ASN A 38 11.48 16.71 -12.12
C ASN A 38 12.38 17.84 -12.63
N ASP A 39 12.30 18.07 -13.94
CA ASP A 39 12.91 19.23 -14.61
C ASP A 39 14.39 19.42 -14.25
N LEU A 40 15.15 18.32 -14.27
CA LEU A 40 16.57 18.35 -13.90
C LEU A 40 17.44 19.13 -14.90
N TYR A 41 16.98 19.34 -16.14
CA TYR A 41 17.67 20.01 -17.25
C TYR A 41 19.16 19.65 -17.39
N GLU A 42 20.02 20.27 -16.59
CA GLU A 42 21.45 19.95 -16.44
C GLU A 42 21.73 19.37 -15.04
N ILE A 43 22.21 18.12 -15.01
CA ILE A 43 22.52 17.39 -13.77
C ILE A 43 23.97 17.62 -13.28
N SER A 44 24.64 18.64 -13.80
CA SER A 44 25.97 19.06 -13.34
C SER A 44 25.85 19.75 -11.99
N ALA A 45 26.80 19.50 -11.09
CA ALA A 45 26.84 20.21 -9.82
C ALA A 45 27.09 21.72 -10.06
N LYS A 46 26.33 22.58 -9.40
CA LYS A 46 26.49 24.03 -9.47
C LYS A 46 26.99 24.56 -8.14
N ARG A 47 28.13 25.25 -8.14
CA ARG A 47 28.80 25.73 -6.91
C ARG A 47 29.06 24.60 -5.89
N GLY A 48 29.34 23.40 -6.38
CA GLY A 48 29.62 22.23 -5.55
C GLY A 48 28.39 21.61 -4.87
N GLN A 49 27.17 21.89 -5.35
CA GLN A 49 25.94 21.31 -4.82
C GLN A 49 25.17 20.59 -5.92
N GLY A 50 24.59 19.45 -5.57
CA GLY A 50 23.73 18.64 -6.40
C GLY A 50 24.50 17.74 -7.37
N GLY A 51 23.83 17.45 -8.47
CA GLY A 51 24.31 16.55 -9.50
C GLY A 51 24.08 15.07 -9.21
N PHE A 52 24.45 14.24 -10.19
CA PHE A 52 24.01 12.85 -10.22
C PHE A 52 24.51 12.04 -9.02
N ALA A 53 25.76 12.23 -8.59
CA ALA A 53 26.34 11.48 -7.48
C ALA A 53 25.63 11.75 -6.15
N GLU A 54 25.37 13.03 -5.85
CA GLU A 54 24.64 13.41 -4.64
C GLU A 54 23.18 12.95 -4.70
N LEU A 55 22.51 13.13 -5.85
CA LEU A 55 21.14 12.64 -6.05
C LEU A 55 21.04 11.13 -5.82
N MET A 56 21.95 10.35 -6.39
CA MET A 56 21.96 8.89 -6.21
C MET A 56 22.26 8.47 -4.77
N THR A 57 23.10 9.24 -4.07
CA THR A 57 23.40 9.00 -2.64
C THR A 57 22.15 9.23 -1.80
N LEU A 58 21.43 10.33 -2.03
CA LEU A 58 20.17 10.63 -1.36
C LEU A 58 19.09 9.58 -1.68
N LEU A 59 18.90 9.26 -2.96
CA LEU A 59 17.93 8.23 -3.36
C LEU A 59 18.23 6.87 -2.72
N LYS A 60 19.50 6.50 -2.58
CA LYS A 60 19.88 5.26 -1.89
C LYS A 60 19.51 5.29 -0.41
N ALA A 61 19.77 6.40 0.28
CA ALA A 61 19.44 6.57 1.70
C ALA A 61 17.92 6.53 1.93
N GLU A 62 17.15 7.28 1.13
CA GLU A 62 15.69 7.36 1.28
C GLU A 62 14.99 6.03 0.95
N ARG A 63 15.46 5.31 -0.07
CA ARG A 63 14.96 3.96 -0.36
C ARG A 63 15.26 2.97 0.76
N ALA A 64 16.41 3.10 1.44
CA ALA A 64 16.74 2.25 2.58
C ALA A 64 15.89 2.59 3.82
N ALA A 65 15.48 3.85 3.98
CA ALA A 65 14.63 4.30 5.08
C ALA A 65 13.14 4.00 4.86
N ALA A 66 12.70 3.80 3.61
CA ALA A 66 11.30 3.55 3.26
C ALA A 66 11.04 2.08 2.88
N GLN A 67 10.22 1.37 3.66
CA GLN A 67 9.81 -0.01 3.38
C GLN A 67 9.16 -0.17 2.00
N HIS A 68 8.39 0.83 1.57
CA HIS A 68 7.77 0.88 0.25
C HIS A 68 8.10 2.24 -0.39
N SER A 69 8.98 2.24 -1.39
CA SER A 69 9.33 3.44 -2.14
C SER A 69 9.14 3.24 -3.65
N ILE A 70 8.74 4.33 -4.32
CA ILE A 70 8.62 4.43 -5.77
C ILE A 70 9.44 5.65 -6.19
N THR A 71 10.26 5.53 -7.22
CA THR A 71 11.07 6.64 -7.77
C THR A 71 10.78 6.81 -9.25
#